data_AF-A0A957KZ64-F1
#
_entry.id   AF-A0A957KZ64-F1
#
_cell.length_a   1.000
_cell.length_b   1.000
_cell.length_c   1.000
_cell.angle_alpha   90.00
_cell.angle_beta   90.00
_cell.angle_gamma   90.00
#
_symmetry.space_group_name_H-M   'P 1'
#
loop_
_entity.id
_entity.type
_entity.pdbx_description
1 polymer ?
#
loop_
_entity_poly.entity_id
_entity_poly.type
_entity_poly.pdbx_seq_one_letter_code
_entity_poly.pdbx_strand_id
1 'polypeptide(L)'
;VIDLSGGVTGDVSPTSFSLADGASQTITVTLDVTGATLNTWHFGQLELAPTVVEGDPAPPNSYMPIAAFAIDALPPALDLSATSLSATVAPDQTTNVDLTIGNTGEQSLEWSLFEYGPITAVEGGWSDNFDSYATGSQLHGQGGWKGWANDPSAGALTSSAQAVSTPNSVEIVGASDLVQEYTIDDGTWTFSGMQYIPASLSGVTYFIMLNQYDDAGATNNWSIEVQFDGTQDMVIANGNGTGDPLPIIYDQWVEIRVEIDLVNDMQFFFYGGDLLYFGSWSENVSGGGITSIGALDLFANNASAVYYDDLSLQPSSGFCASPADIPWLSLSDTSGTVAGGGSDTVTVTMDATGLSSGSYSGFLCLETNDPAAPLVPIPVEMLVGYLNYLPIVIKG
;
A
#
# COMPACT_ATOMS: atom_id res chain seq x y z
N VAL A 1 4.15 32.90 27.48
CA VAL A 1 5.50 32.41 27.17
C VAL A 1 5.53 30.95 27.56
N ILE A 2 5.74 30.10 26.57
CA ILE A 2 5.92 28.67 26.73
C ILE A 2 7.45 28.47 26.80
N ASP A 3 7.91 27.77 27.83
CA ASP A 3 9.33 27.42 28.00
C ASP A 3 9.44 25.91 27.95
N LEU A 4 10.17 25.40 26.95
CA LEU A 4 10.45 23.99 26.76
C LEU A 4 11.90 23.72 27.19
N SER A 5 12.20 22.46 27.49
CA SER A 5 13.60 22.06 27.73
C SER A 5 14.52 22.43 26.57
N GLY A 6 15.83 22.52 26.84
CA GLY A 6 16.84 22.52 25.78
C GLY A 6 16.87 23.76 24.87
N GLY A 7 16.37 24.91 25.33
CA GLY A 7 16.49 26.19 24.63
C GLY A 7 15.35 26.49 23.65
N VAL A 8 14.32 25.64 23.60
CA VAL A 8 13.10 25.90 22.83
C VAL A 8 12.22 26.88 23.61
N THR A 9 11.84 27.97 22.97
CA THR A 9 10.92 28.96 23.55
C THR A 9 9.66 29.04 22.71
N GLY A 10 8.60 29.62 23.24
CA GLY A 10 7.38 29.80 22.46
C GLY A 10 6.47 30.88 23.00
N ASP A 11 5.59 31.33 22.13
CA ASP A 11 4.56 32.32 22.40
C ASP A 11 3.18 31.76 22.09
N VAL A 12 2.18 32.37 22.71
CA VAL A 12 0.78 31.99 22.55
C VAL A 12 -0.06 33.22 22.25
N SER A 13 -0.97 33.14 21.29
CA SER A 13 -1.82 34.25 20.90
C SER A 13 -3.26 33.78 20.55
N PRO A 14 -4.30 34.41 21.11
CA PRO A 14 -4.25 35.44 22.15
C PRO A 14 -3.82 34.84 23.50
N THR A 15 -3.15 35.62 24.34
CA THR A 15 -2.78 35.21 25.72
C THR A 15 -3.95 35.25 26.70
N SER A 16 -5.07 35.88 26.32
CA SER A 16 -6.29 35.99 27.10
C SER A 16 -7.49 36.24 26.19
N PHE A 17 -8.64 35.66 26.51
CA PHE A 17 -9.88 35.84 25.78
C PHE A 17 -11.09 35.54 26.69
N SER A 18 -12.29 35.89 26.24
CA SER A 18 -13.55 35.53 26.88
C SER A 18 -14.43 34.76 25.90
N LEU A 19 -15.05 33.67 26.35
CA LEU A 19 -16.01 32.90 25.55
C LEU A 19 -17.43 33.13 26.07
N ALA A 20 -18.36 33.31 25.14
CA ALA A 20 -19.79 33.16 25.43
C ALA A 20 -20.16 31.67 25.46
N ASP A 21 -21.35 31.37 25.97
CA ASP A 21 -21.89 30.01 25.95
C ASP A 21 -21.95 29.47 24.51
N GLY A 22 -21.45 28.25 24.29
CA GLY A 22 -21.33 27.61 22.98
C GLY A 22 -20.32 28.24 22.00
N ALA A 23 -19.57 29.27 22.39
CA ALA A 23 -18.55 29.88 21.54
C ALA A 23 -17.21 29.13 21.59
N SER A 24 -16.37 29.34 20.57
CA SER A 24 -15.02 28.77 20.49
C SER A 24 -13.98 29.84 20.15
N GLN A 25 -12.73 29.63 20.58
CA GLN A 25 -11.58 30.49 20.29
C GLN A 25 -10.42 29.64 19.80
N THR A 26 -9.81 30.06 18.70
CA THR A 26 -8.55 29.49 18.22
C THR A 26 -7.38 30.15 18.93
N ILE A 27 -6.44 29.33 19.41
CA ILE A 27 -5.19 29.78 20.03
C ILE A 27 -4.06 29.33 19.11
N THR A 28 -3.21 30.26 18.69
CA THR A 28 -1.99 29.97 17.95
C THR A 28 -0.84 29.83 18.94
N VAL A 29 -0.16 28.68 18.89
CA VAL A 29 1.10 28.45 19.59
C VAL A 29 2.22 28.55 18.56
N THR A 30 3.20 29.40 18.82
CA THR A 30 4.39 29.56 17.96
C THR A 30 5.61 29.15 18.78
N LEU A 31 6.39 28.19 18.27
CA LEU A 31 7.63 27.75 18.91
C LEU A 31 8.83 28.27 18.12
N ASP A 32 9.83 28.77 18.84
CA ASP A 32 11.17 29.06 18.32
C ASP A 32 12.11 27.93 18.76
N VAL A 33 12.58 27.19 17.75
CA VAL A 33 13.48 26.04 17.92
C VAL A 33 14.92 26.36 17.52
N THR A 34 15.26 27.62 17.23
CA THR A 34 16.59 28.01 16.72
C THR A 34 17.73 27.65 17.68
N GLY A 35 17.46 27.62 18.99
CA GLY A 35 18.42 27.23 20.04
C GLY A 35 18.27 25.79 20.53
N ALA A 36 17.37 25.00 19.92
CA ALA A 36 17.06 23.66 20.37
C ALA A 36 18.27 22.74 20.25
N THR A 37 18.43 21.84 21.23
CA THR A 37 19.30 20.67 21.01
C THR A 37 18.65 19.78 19.94
N LEU A 38 19.40 19.47 18.88
CA LEU A 38 18.87 18.69 17.77
C LEU A 38 18.70 17.21 18.12
N ASN A 39 17.82 16.52 17.38
CA ASN A 39 17.58 15.07 17.48
C ASN A 39 17.18 14.57 18.88
N THR A 40 16.52 15.43 19.64
CA THR A 40 15.91 15.07 20.93
C THR A 40 14.55 15.75 21.06
N TRP A 41 13.63 15.07 21.73
CA TRP A 41 12.35 15.66 22.09
C TRP A 41 12.54 16.70 23.19
N HIS A 42 11.89 17.84 23.02
CA HIS A 42 11.76 18.89 24.03
C HIS A 42 10.31 18.96 24.47
N PHE A 43 10.09 18.89 25.76
CA PHE A 43 8.75 18.84 26.34
C PHE A 43 8.47 20.08 27.18
N GLY A 44 7.23 20.53 27.12
CA GLY A 44 6.70 21.65 27.90
C GLY A 44 5.19 21.53 28.02
N GLN A 45 4.55 22.58 28.52
CA GLN A 45 3.11 22.61 28.70
C GLN A 45 2.53 23.99 28.42
N LEU A 46 1.35 24.01 27.80
CA LEU A 46 0.47 25.17 27.74
C LEU A 46 -0.53 25.09 28.88
N GLU A 47 -0.60 26.16 29.68
CA GLU A 47 -1.56 26.31 30.77
C GLU A 47 -2.72 27.21 30.33
N LEU A 48 -3.94 26.72 30.49
CA LEU A 48 -5.17 27.48 30.37
C LEU A 48 -5.74 27.69 31.77
N ALA A 49 -5.60 28.91 32.28
CA ALA A 49 -6.08 29.32 33.60
C ALA A 49 -7.37 30.15 33.45
N PRO A 50 -8.54 29.62 33.83
CA PRO A 50 -9.77 30.39 33.78
C PRO A 50 -9.81 31.47 34.87
N THR A 51 -10.28 32.66 34.52
CA THR A 51 -10.41 33.78 35.48
C THR A 51 -11.67 33.61 36.33
N VAL A 52 -11.54 33.82 37.64
CA VAL A 52 -12.66 33.75 38.59
C VAL A 52 -13.64 34.91 38.35
N VAL A 53 -14.92 34.60 38.21
CA VAL A 53 -16.02 35.58 38.32
C VAL A 53 -16.42 35.66 39.80
N GLU A 54 -16.60 36.87 40.33
CA GLU A 54 -16.88 37.10 41.76
C GLU A 54 -18.09 36.28 42.25
N GLY A 55 -17.85 35.36 43.20
CA GLY A 55 -18.89 34.54 43.83
C GLY A 55 -18.85 33.04 43.53
N ASP A 56 -18.06 32.59 42.54
CA ASP A 56 -17.90 31.17 42.18
C ASP A 56 -16.51 30.60 42.55
N PRO A 57 -16.39 29.29 42.82
CA PRO A 57 -15.09 28.64 42.97
C PRO A 57 -14.32 28.68 41.64
N ALA A 58 -13.02 28.97 41.70
CA ALA A 58 -12.15 28.96 40.53
C ALA A 58 -12.21 27.59 39.83
N PRO A 59 -12.49 27.53 38.52
CA PRO A 59 -12.36 26.28 37.78
C PRO A 59 -10.89 25.82 37.77
N PRO A 60 -10.62 24.52 37.62
CA PRO A 60 -9.24 24.02 37.56
C PRO A 60 -8.53 24.51 36.29
N ASN A 61 -7.22 24.72 36.41
CA ASN A 61 -6.37 24.97 35.26
C ASN A 61 -6.33 23.72 34.38
N SER A 62 -6.30 23.92 33.07
CA SER A 62 -6.08 22.85 32.09
C SER A 62 -4.66 22.93 31.57
N TYR A 63 -3.98 21.79 31.47
CA TYR A 63 -2.61 21.70 30.97
C TYR A 63 -2.60 20.86 29.70
N MET A 64 -2.02 21.40 28.63
CA MET A 64 -1.83 20.70 27.36
C MET A 64 -0.33 20.45 27.15
N PRO A 65 0.11 19.19 26.98
CA PRO A 65 1.51 18.91 26.69
C PRO A 65 1.90 19.47 25.33
N ILE A 66 3.09 20.05 25.25
CA ILE A 66 3.72 20.48 24.00
C ILE A 66 5.02 19.71 23.85
N ALA A 67 5.21 19.12 22.67
CA ALA A 67 6.45 18.46 22.29
C ALA A 67 7.01 19.13 21.02
N ALA A 68 8.31 19.36 20.99
CA ALA A 68 9.03 19.84 19.81
C ALA A 68 10.23 18.92 19.55
N PHE A 69 10.44 18.57 18.28
CA PHE A 69 11.62 17.84 17.83
C PHE A 69 12.30 18.67 16.74
N ALA A 70 13.48 19.17 17.04
CA ALA A 70 14.26 19.99 16.12
C ALA A 70 15.29 19.12 15.40
N ILE A 71 15.41 19.29 14.09
CA ILE A 71 16.40 18.63 13.23
C ILE A 71 17.20 19.68 12.46
N ASP A 72 18.44 19.33 12.11
CA ASP A 72 19.38 20.18 11.35
C ASP A 72 18.84 20.47 9.95
N ALA A 73 18.39 19.40 9.30
CA ALA A 73 17.91 19.37 7.94
C ALA A 73 16.89 18.24 7.79
N LEU A 74 15.85 18.46 7.00
CA LEU A 74 14.90 17.39 6.66
C LEU A 74 15.67 16.17 6.10
N PRO A 75 15.36 14.93 6.56
CA PRO A 75 15.94 13.72 5.97
C PRO A 75 15.66 13.68 4.46
N PRO A 76 16.43 12.89 3.69
CA PRO A 76 16.10 12.71 2.28
C PRO A 76 14.67 12.18 2.16
N ALA A 77 13.93 12.71 1.21
CA ALA A 77 12.53 12.34 0.94
C ALA A 77 12.40 12.06 -0.55
N LEU A 78 12.35 10.79 -0.90
CA LEU A 78 12.27 10.28 -2.26
C LEU A 78 10.99 10.77 -2.95
N ASP A 79 11.15 11.24 -4.18
CA ASP A 79 10.05 11.63 -5.07
C ASP A 79 10.28 11.00 -6.44
N LEU A 80 9.39 10.14 -6.91
CA LEU A 80 9.56 9.43 -8.19
C LEU A 80 8.62 9.98 -9.25
N SER A 81 9.11 10.14 -10.48
CA SER A 81 8.25 10.54 -11.60
C SER A 81 7.19 9.51 -11.98
N ALA A 82 7.43 8.24 -11.64
CA ALA A 82 6.51 7.14 -11.88
C ALA A 82 6.78 6.00 -10.89
N THR A 83 5.72 5.31 -10.47
CA THR A 83 5.77 4.12 -9.61
C THR A 83 5.79 2.81 -10.42
N SER A 84 5.53 2.87 -11.73
CA SER A 84 5.70 1.78 -12.71
C SER A 84 6.21 2.34 -14.04
N LEU A 85 6.88 1.50 -14.83
CA LEU A 85 7.36 1.84 -16.17
C LEU A 85 6.73 0.88 -17.17
N SER A 86 6.14 1.41 -18.24
CA SER A 86 5.61 0.57 -19.31
C SER A 86 5.86 1.12 -20.70
N ALA A 87 6.02 0.21 -21.67
CA ALA A 87 6.10 0.59 -23.07
C ALA A 87 5.59 -0.51 -24.01
N THR A 88 5.04 -0.10 -25.16
CA THR A 88 4.81 -0.99 -26.30
C THR A 88 5.98 -0.85 -27.28
N VAL A 89 6.66 -1.96 -27.56
CA VAL A 89 7.84 -1.99 -28.41
C VAL A 89 7.57 -2.90 -29.61
N ALA A 90 7.80 -2.38 -30.82
CA ALA A 90 7.69 -3.21 -32.00
C ALA A 90 8.75 -4.33 -31.97
N PRO A 91 8.48 -5.52 -32.55
CA PRO A 91 9.47 -6.59 -32.62
C PRO A 91 10.81 -6.10 -33.19
N ASP A 92 11.91 -6.55 -32.60
CA ASP A 92 13.28 -6.19 -32.98
C ASP A 92 13.61 -4.68 -32.90
N GLN A 93 12.93 -3.94 -32.01
CA GLN A 93 13.22 -2.55 -31.71
C GLN A 93 13.55 -2.35 -30.23
N THR A 94 14.14 -1.20 -29.92
CA THR A 94 14.38 -0.72 -28.56
C THR A 94 13.59 0.54 -28.30
N THR A 95 13.20 0.78 -27.05
CA THR A 95 12.67 2.08 -26.59
C THR A 95 13.32 2.50 -25.28
N ASN A 96 13.26 3.79 -24.98
CA ASN A 96 13.70 4.34 -23.70
C ASN A 96 12.48 4.89 -22.94
N VAL A 97 12.48 4.67 -21.63
CA VAL A 97 11.58 5.30 -20.67
C VAL A 97 12.46 5.93 -19.59
N ASP A 98 12.22 7.19 -19.26
CA ASP A 98 13.00 7.88 -18.23
C ASP A 98 12.33 7.73 -16.86
N LEU A 99 13.12 7.34 -15.86
CA LEU A 99 12.75 7.36 -14.45
C LEU A 99 13.49 8.53 -13.79
N THR A 100 12.75 9.51 -13.27
CA THR A 100 13.34 10.62 -12.51
C THR A 100 13.26 10.34 -11.02
N ILE A 101 14.41 10.40 -10.36
CA ILE A 101 14.59 10.24 -8.91
C ILE A 101 14.82 11.63 -8.32
N GLY A 102 13.79 12.15 -7.64
CA GLY A 102 13.79 13.43 -6.93
C GLY A 102 14.05 13.29 -5.44
N ASN A 103 14.49 14.38 -4.83
CA ASN A 103 14.66 14.49 -3.38
C ASN A 103 13.99 15.79 -2.89
N THR A 104 12.86 15.65 -2.21
CA THR A 104 12.11 16.79 -1.62
C THR A 104 12.61 17.16 -0.22
N GLY A 105 13.52 16.37 0.34
CA GLY A 105 14.22 16.63 1.59
C GLY A 105 15.37 17.63 1.46
N GLU A 106 16.10 17.84 2.54
CA GLU A 106 17.24 18.79 2.57
C GLU A 106 18.60 18.05 2.61
N GLN A 107 18.65 16.87 3.24
CA GLN A 107 19.82 16.00 3.21
C GLN A 107 19.95 15.27 1.86
N SER A 108 21.14 14.77 1.53
CA SER A 108 21.39 14.06 0.27
C SER A 108 20.73 12.67 0.27
N LEU A 109 20.03 12.38 -0.82
CA LEU A 109 19.47 11.06 -1.12
C LEU A 109 20.55 10.24 -1.84
N GLU A 110 21.00 9.16 -1.22
CA GLU A 110 21.84 8.15 -1.86
C GLU A 110 20.92 7.04 -2.37
N TRP A 111 21.13 6.61 -3.62
CA TRP A 111 20.27 5.58 -4.21
C TRP A 111 21.08 4.57 -5.03
N SER A 112 20.54 3.35 -5.13
CA SER A 112 21.00 2.33 -6.07
C SER A 112 19.84 1.57 -6.68
N LEU A 113 20.01 1.18 -7.95
CA LEU A 113 19.04 0.42 -8.72
C LEU A 113 19.64 -0.93 -9.10
N PHE A 114 18.86 -1.97 -8.93
CA PHE A 114 19.17 -3.29 -9.48
C PHE A 114 17.92 -3.95 -10.05
N GLU A 115 18.14 -4.79 -11.04
CA GLU A 115 17.08 -5.56 -11.68
C GLU A 115 16.70 -6.75 -10.80
N TYR A 116 15.41 -7.03 -10.76
CA TYR A 116 14.86 -8.20 -10.10
C TYR A 116 13.98 -8.92 -11.11
N GLY A 117 14.54 -10.00 -11.66
CA GLY A 117 13.88 -10.91 -12.58
C GLY A 117 12.62 -11.57 -12.00
N PRO A 118 11.83 -12.26 -12.83
CA PRO A 118 10.55 -12.82 -12.40
C PRO A 118 10.75 -13.76 -11.21
N ILE A 119 9.92 -13.54 -10.19
CA ILE A 119 9.89 -14.34 -8.96
C ILE A 119 9.54 -15.77 -9.36
N THR A 120 10.47 -16.72 -9.19
CA THR A 120 10.09 -18.13 -9.27
C THR A 120 9.37 -18.47 -7.98
N ALA A 121 8.06 -18.68 -8.05
CA ALA A 121 7.30 -19.27 -6.95
C ALA A 121 7.99 -20.57 -6.53
N VAL A 122 8.31 -20.69 -5.24
CA VAL A 122 8.81 -21.94 -4.68
C VAL A 122 7.58 -22.75 -4.26
N GLU A 123 7.42 -23.94 -4.82
CA GLU A 123 6.35 -24.86 -4.44
C GLU A 123 6.42 -25.17 -2.94
N GLY A 124 5.29 -25.05 -2.25
CA GLY A 124 5.18 -25.32 -0.81
C GLY A 124 4.22 -24.42 -0.04
N GLY A 125 3.57 -23.47 -0.71
CA GLY A 125 2.56 -22.60 -0.11
C GLY A 125 1.14 -23.17 -0.17
N TRP A 126 0.16 -22.28 0.01
CA TRP A 126 -1.27 -22.57 -0.07
C TRP A 126 -1.85 -22.09 -1.40
N SER A 127 -2.86 -22.80 -1.92
CA SER A 127 -3.66 -22.34 -3.07
C SER A 127 -5.05 -22.95 -3.05
N ASP A 128 -6.02 -22.21 -3.57
CA ASP A 128 -7.38 -22.69 -3.84
C ASP A 128 -7.94 -22.02 -5.09
N ASN A 129 -8.31 -22.83 -6.07
CA ASN A 129 -8.95 -22.39 -7.31
C ASN A 129 -10.46 -22.70 -7.33
N PHE A 130 -11.03 -23.13 -6.19
CA PHE A 130 -12.46 -23.39 -5.98
C PHE A 130 -13.13 -24.48 -6.83
N ASP A 131 -12.41 -25.06 -7.78
CA ASP A 131 -12.94 -26.07 -8.72
C ASP A 131 -13.19 -27.43 -8.07
N SER A 132 -12.56 -27.69 -6.93
CA SER A 132 -12.72 -28.95 -6.20
C SER A 132 -14.07 -29.05 -5.46
N TYR A 133 -14.75 -27.92 -5.24
CA TYR A 133 -16.03 -27.87 -4.55
C TYR A 133 -17.21 -28.04 -5.52
N ALA A 134 -18.35 -28.51 -5.00
CA ALA A 134 -19.59 -28.45 -5.78
C ALA A 134 -20.00 -26.99 -6.02
N THR A 135 -20.50 -26.65 -7.21
CA THR A 135 -21.05 -25.31 -7.51
C THR A 135 -22.21 -24.96 -6.58
N GLY A 136 -22.23 -23.72 -6.06
CA GLY A 136 -23.24 -23.24 -5.11
C GLY A 136 -23.06 -23.78 -3.69
N SER A 137 -21.91 -24.38 -3.38
CA SER A 137 -21.60 -24.94 -2.06
C SER A 137 -21.12 -23.85 -1.11
N GLN A 138 -21.54 -23.93 0.15
CA GLN A 138 -21.11 -23.01 1.20
C GLN A 138 -19.69 -23.35 1.65
N LEU A 139 -18.75 -22.42 1.46
CA LEU A 139 -17.33 -22.64 1.78
C LEU A 139 -17.05 -22.72 3.28
N HIS A 140 -17.87 -22.13 4.15
CA HIS A 140 -17.69 -22.28 5.59
C HIS A 140 -17.55 -23.76 6.00
N GLY A 141 -16.42 -24.11 6.61
CA GLY A 141 -16.07 -25.46 7.04
C GLY A 141 -15.47 -26.36 5.95
N GLN A 142 -15.08 -25.81 4.78
CA GLN A 142 -14.46 -26.54 3.67
C GLN A 142 -13.14 -25.89 3.27
N GLY A 143 -12.10 -26.68 2.95
CA GLY A 143 -10.84 -26.12 2.45
C GLY A 143 -10.03 -25.25 3.42
N GLY A 144 -10.44 -25.19 4.69
CA GLY A 144 -9.94 -24.23 5.68
C GLY A 144 -10.79 -22.97 5.81
N TRP A 145 -11.65 -22.70 4.83
CA TRP A 145 -12.49 -21.51 4.81
C TRP A 145 -13.50 -21.50 5.95
N LYS A 146 -13.70 -20.32 6.55
CA LYS A 146 -14.75 -20.04 7.51
C LYS A 146 -15.30 -18.64 7.29
N GLY A 147 -16.45 -18.35 7.88
CA GLY A 147 -16.91 -16.97 7.95
C GLY A 147 -16.20 -16.28 9.12
N TRP A 148 -16.12 -14.96 9.09
CA TRP A 148 -15.55 -14.15 10.15
C TRP A 148 -16.05 -14.55 11.54
N ALA A 149 -15.14 -14.55 12.52
CA ALA A 149 -15.40 -15.04 13.88
C ALA A 149 -15.95 -16.48 13.94
N ASN A 150 -15.68 -17.27 12.90
CA ASN A 150 -16.24 -18.60 12.68
C ASN A 150 -17.78 -18.62 12.63
N ASP A 151 -18.42 -17.54 12.16
CA ASP A 151 -19.87 -17.46 11.96
C ASP A 151 -20.24 -18.02 10.57
N PRO A 152 -21.05 -19.10 10.48
CA PRO A 152 -21.53 -19.62 9.20
C PRO A 152 -22.35 -18.63 8.36
N SER A 153 -22.96 -17.62 8.99
CA SER A 153 -23.75 -16.60 8.30
C SER A 153 -22.89 -15.61 7.49
N ALA A 154 -21.61 -15.51 7.84
CA ALA A 154 -20.58 -14.74 7.14
C ALA A 154 -19.89 -15.52 5.99
N GLY A 155 -20.30 -16.77 5.72
CA GLY A 155 -19.70 -17.57 4.65
C GLY A 155 -19.95 -17.03 3.23
N ALA A 156 -19.42 -17.75 2.25
CA ALA A 156 -19.56 -17.45 0.82
C ALA A 156 -19.83 -18.72 0.02
N LEU A 157 -20.41 -18.57 -1.16
CA LEU A 157 -20.71 -19.69 -2.05
C LEU A 157 -19.67 -19.77 -3.17
N THR A 158 -19.35 -20.99 -3.58
CA THR A 158 -18.76 -21.18 -4.90
C THR A 158 -19.77 -20.85 -5.99
N SER A 159 -19.32 -20.25 -7.08
CA SER A 159 -20.17 -19.84 -8.19
C SER A 159 -19.55 -20.23 -9.52
N SER A 160 -20.39 -20.68 -10.46
CA SER A 160 -19.99 -20.89 -11.85
C SER A 160 -20.40 -19.70 -12.74
N ALA A 161 -20.80 -18.57 -12.15
CA ALA A 161 -21.27 -17.40 -12.88
C ALA A 161 -20.10 -16.67 -13.56
N GLN A 162 -18.96 -16.62 -12.88
CA GLN A 162 -17.66 -16.18 -13.36
C GLN A 162 -16.64 -17.20 -12.88
N ALA A 163 -15.66 -17.54 -13.73
CA ALA A 163 -14.53 -18.39 -13.33
C ALA A 163 -13.34 -18.13 -14.28
N VAL A 164 -12.13 -18.08 -13.75
CA VAL A 164 -10.86 -18.11 -14.50
C VAL A 164 -10.50 -19.55 -14.77
N SER A 165 -10.31 -20.31 -13.69
CA SER A 165 -10.29 -21.76 -13.70
C SER A 165 -11.72 -22.29 -13.74
N THR A 166 -11.95 -23.58 -13.99
CA THR A 166 -13.33 -24.06 -14.22
C THR A 166 -13.59 -25.37 -13.48
N PRO A 167 -14.74 -25.51 -12.79
CA PRO A 167 -15.98 -24.76 -13.03
C PRO A 167 -16.29 -23.55 -12.12
N ASN A 168 -15.53 -23.24 -11.06
CA ASN A 168 -15.98 -22.29 -10.05
C ASN A 168 -14.97 -21.19 -9.73
N SER A 169 -15.48 -20.04 -9.29
CA SER A 169 -14.80 -19.08 -8.42
C SER A 169 -15.50 -19.04 -7.06
N VAL A 170 -15.04 -18.19 -6.13
CA VAL A 170 -15.85 -17.77 -4.98
C VAL A 170 -16.62 -16.48 -5.31
N GLU A 171 -17.88 -16.39 -4.87
CA GLU A 171 -18.71 -15.18 -4.96
C GLU A 171 -18.80 -14.50 -3.59
N ILE A 172 -18.31 -13.26 -3.51
CA ILE A 172 -18.32 -12.43 -2.30
C ILE A 172 -19.40 -11.37 -2.47
N VAL A 173 -20.48 -11.49 -1.69
CA VAL A 173 -21.70 -10.67 -1.87
C VAL A 173 -22.44 -10.49 -0.56
N GLY A 174 -23.10 -9.34 -0.38
CA GLY A 174 -24.00 -9.11 0.74
C GLY A 174 -23.27 -9.23 2.09
N ALA A 175 -23.63 -10.23 2.88
CA ALA A 175 -23.07 -10.45 4.22
C ALA A 175 -21.79 -11.30 4.24
N SER A 176 -21.27 -11.73 3.08
CA SER A 176 -20.04 -12.52 3.03
C SER A 176 -18.86 -11.77 3.63
N ASP A 177 -18.13 -12.46 4.48
CA ASP A 177 -16.95 -12.02 5.23
C ASP A 177 -16.11 -13.30 5.45
N LEU A 178 -15.45 -13.73 4.37
CA LEU A 178 -14.89 -15.06 4.21
C LEU A 178 -13.41 -15.07 4.55
N VAL A 179 -13.03 -15.90 5.50
CA VAL A 179 -11.69 -15.95 6.09
C VAL A 179 -10.98 -17.26 5.75
N GLN A 180 -9.72 -17.14 5.36
CA GLN A 180 -8.75 -18.24 5.33
C GLN A 180 -7.59 -17.93 6.27
N GLU A 181 -7.35 -18.79 7.25
CA GLU A 181 -6.29 -18.60 8.23
C GLU A 181 -4.95 -19.17 7.76
N TYR A 182 -3.87 -18.55 8.21
CA TYR A 182 -2.49 -18.98 7.99
C TYR A 182 -1.73 -19.06 9.32
N THR A 183 -0.58 -19.74 9.29
CA THR A 183 0.35 -19.78 10.43
C THR A 183 1.76 -19.64 9.87
N ILE A 184 2.11 -18.41 9.52
CA ILE A 184 3.38 -18.04 8.89
C ILE A 184 3.98 -16.88 9.70
N ASP A 185 5.24 -17.00 10.12
CA ASP A 185 5.90 -16.05 11.02
C ASP A 185 7.32 -15.65 10.59
N ASP A 186 7.74 -16.03 9.38
CA ASP A 186 9.05 -15.67 8.82
C ASP A 186 9.04 -15.76 7.29
N GLY A 187 10.09 -15.18 6.69
CA GLY A 187 10.39 -15.26 5.28
C GLY A 187 9.60 -14.29 4.42
N THR A 188 9.67 -14.55 3.12
CA THR A 188 9.08 -13.72 2.08
C THR A 188 8.07 -14.52 1.30
N TRP A 189 6.95 -13.89 0.97
CA TRP A 189 5.77 -14.55 0.45
C TRP A 189 5.13 -13.71 -0.63
N THR A 190 4.53 -14.37 -1.61
CA THR A 190 3.71 -13.73 -2.63
C THR A 190 2.29 -14.24 -2.50
N PHE A 191 1.34 -13.36 -2.20
CA PHE A 191 -0.07 -13.63 -2.43
C PHE A 191 -0.41 -13.27 -3.87
N SER A 192 -1.18 -14.11 -4.55
CA SER A 192 -1.75 -13.79 -5.86
C SER A 192 -3.17 -14.30 -5.97
N GLY A 193 -4.00 -13.63 -6.76
CA GLY A 193 -5.35 -14.08 -7.06
C GLY A 193 -5.97 -13.26 -8.17
N MET A 194 -6.94 -13.84 -8.87
CA MET A 194 -7.71 -13.11 -9.88
C MET A 194 -9.00 -12.60 -9.26
N GLN A 195 -9.33 -11.34 -9.52
CA GLN A 195 -10.59 -10.72 -9.11
C GLN A 195 -11.39 -10.29 -10.34
N TYR A 196 -12.69 -10.56 -10.35
CA TYR A 196 -13.63 -10.03 -11.33
C TYR A 196 -14.60 -9.10 -10.63
N ILE A 197 -14.65 -7.86 -11.11
CA ILE A 197 -15.61 -6.85 -10.64
C ILE A 197 -16.58 -6.54 -11.80
N PRO A 198 -17.87 -6.86 -11.66
CA PRO A 198 -18.87 -6.46 -12.65
C PRO A 198 -19.00 -4.94 -12.74
N ALA A 199 -19.21 -4.37 -13.93
CA ALA A 199 -19.48 -2.93 -14.10
C ALA A 199 -20.77 -2.46 -13.38
N SER A 200 -21.60 -3.39 -12.92
CA SER A 200 -22.77 -3.12 -12.09
C SER A 200 -22.46 -3.11 -10.58
N LEU A 201 -21.19 -3.08 -10.17
CA LEU A 201 -20.80 -3.00 -8.77
C LEU A 201 -21.57 -1.87 -8.06
N SER A 202 -22.12 -2.18 -6.91
CA SER A 202 -22.79 -1.22 -6.02
C SER A 202 -22.30 -1.45 -4.60
N GLY A 203 -21.83 -0.37 -3.97
CA GLY A 203 -21.22 -0.41 -2.63
C GLY A 203 -19.70 -0.49 -2.70
N VAL A 204 -19.11 -0.83 -1.55
CA VAL A 204 -17.67 -0.96 -1.35
C VAL A 204 -17.41 -2.35 -0.81
N THR A 205 -16.49 -3.11 -1.40
CA THR A 205 -16.01 -4.42 -0.92
C THR A 205 -14.52 -4.34 -0.61
N TYR A 206 -14.03 -5.24 0.23
CA TYR A 206 -12.67 -5.19 0.77
C TYR A 206 -11.92 -6.47 0.46
N PHE A 207 -10.64 -6.29 0.14
CA PHE A 207 -9.62 -7.32 0.25
C PHE A 207 -8.75 -6.99 1.46
N ILE A 208 -8.66 -7.93 2.39
CA ILE A 208 -8.01 -7.74 3.68
C ILE A 208 -6.99 -8.85 3.92
N MET A 209 -5.85 -8.49 4.50
CA MET A 209 -4.94 -9.45 5.11
C MET A 209 -4.54 -8.98 6.50
N LEU A 210 -4.56 -9.92 7.45
CA LEU A 210 -4.24 -9.67 8.84
C LEU A 210 -2.89 -10.29 9.19
N ASN A 211 -2.09 -9.58 9.98
CA ASN A 211 -0.91 -10.19 10.58
C ASN A 211 -1.25 -11.07 11.78
N GLN A 212 -2.35 -10.75 12.47
CA GLN A 212 -2.87 -11.54 13.58
C GLN A 212 -4.39 -11.66 13.44
N TYR A 213 -4.91 -12.88 13.63
CA TYR A 213 -6.34 -13.15 13.59
C TYR A 213 -6.72 -14.19 14.65
N ASP A 214 -7.80 -13.94 15.37
CA ASP A 214 -8.49 -14.89 16.22
C ASP A 214 -10.01 -14.66 16.18
N ASP A 215 -10.80 -15.72 16.32
CA ASP A 215 -12.26 -15.62 16.21
C ASP A 215 -12.91 -14.78 17.32
N ALA A 216 -12.24 -14.60 18.47
CA ALA A 216 -12.76 -13.73 19.53
C ALA A 216 -12.46 -12.25 19.28
N GLY A 217 -11.62 -11.94 18.29
CA GLY A 217 -11.21 -10.58 17.92
C GLY A 217 -10.30 -9.91 18.94
N ALA A 218 -9.69 -10.67 19.86
CA ALA A 218 -8.90 -10.10 20.95
C ALA A 218 -7.52 -9.61 20.52
N THR A 219 -6.98 -10.18 19.45
CA THR A 219 -5.62 -9.96 18.94
C THR A 219 -5.59 -9.56 17.47
N ASN A 220 -6.74 -9.37 16.84
CA ASN A 220 -6.82 -9.05 15.42
C ASN A 220 -6.05 -7.77 15.10
N ASN A 221 -5.19 -7.85 14.09
CA ASN A 221 -4.38 -6.73 13.63
C ASN A 221 -4.24 -6.77 12.10
N TRP A 222 -4.57 -5.66 11.45
CA TRP A 222 -4.65 -5.55 10.00
C TRP A 222 -3.34 -5.04 9.41
N SER A 223 -2.86 -5.74 8.38
CA SER A 223 -1.73 -5.32 7.55
C SER A 223 -2.19 -4.68 6.25
N ILE A 224 -3.29 -5.19 5.70
CA ILE A 224 -3.89 -4.78 4.42
C ILE A 224 -5.38 -4.56 4.62
N GLU A 225 -5.87 -3.43 4.13
CA GLU A 225 -7.30 -3.16 3.96
C GLU A 225 -7.46 -2.34 2.67
N VAL A 226 -7.75 -3.03 1.56
CA VAL A 226 -7.92 -2.41 0.24
C VAL A 226 -9.40 -2.40 -0.12
N GLN A 227 -9.91 -1.21 -0.39
CA GLN A 227 -11.29 -0.96 -0.80
C GLN A 227 -11.41 -1.00 -2.32
N PHE A 228 -12.45 -1.67 -2.82
CA PHE A 228 -12.94 -1.54 -4.18
C PHE A 228 -14.25 -0.75 -4.12
N ASP A 229 -14.14 0.57 -4.29
CA ASP A 229 -15.26 1.50 -4.12
C ASP A 229 -15.96 1.77 -5.46
N GLY A 230 -17.10 1.10 -5.68
CA GLY A 230 -17.91 1.27 -6.88
C GLY A 230 -18.65 2.61 -6.97
N THR A 231 -18.56 3.48 -5.95
CA THR A 231 -19.10 4.85 -6.01
C THR A 231 -18.06 5.86 -6.48
N GLN A 232 -16.78 5.60 -6.18
CA GLN A 232 -15.66 6.41 -6.62
C GLN A 232 -15.01 5.87 -7.91
N ASP A 233 -15.31 4.62 -8.27
CA ASP A 233 -14.64 3.87 -9.35
C ASP A 233 -13.13 3.69 -9.10
N MET A 234 -12.74 3.58 -7.82
CA MET A 234 -11.34 3.52 -7.39
C MET A 234 -11.06 2.32 -6.48
N VAL A 235 -9.86 1.77 -6.63
CA VAL A 235 -9.17 0.89 -5.69
C VAL A 235 -8.36 1.77 -4.73
N ILE A 236 -8.67 1.70 -3.44
CA ILE A 236 -8.13 2.60 -2.41
C ILE A 236 -7.52 1.77 -1.30
N ALA A 237 -6.25 1.99 -1.00
CA ALA A 237 -5.60 1.41 0.17
C ALA A 237 -5.91 2.24 1.42
N ASN A 238 -6.34 1.58 2.49
CA ASN A 238 -6.38 2.17 3.81
C ASN A 238 -5.05 1.93 4.52
N GLY A 239 -4.66 2.88 5.38
CA GLY A 239 -3.45 2.80 6.19
C GLY A 239 -2.49 3.96 5.94
N ASN A 240 -1.26 3.79 6.46
CA ASN A 240 -0.19 4.77 6.41
C ASN A 240 0.83 4.52 5.28
N GLY A 241 0.56 3.56 4.40
CA GLY A 241 1.39 3.22 3.25
C GLY A 241 1.49 4.36 2.25
N THR A 242 2.55 4.32 1.44
CA THR A 242 2.80 5.27 0.36
C THR A 242 2.26 4.72 -0.94
N GLY A 243 1.36 5.47 -1.59
CA GLY A 243 0.73 5.09 -2.85
C GLY A 243 -0.44 6.00 -3.21
N ASP A 244 -0.93 5.86 -4.43
CA ASP A 244 -2.09 6.59 -4.96
C ASP A 244 -3.21 5.62 -5.35
N PRO A 245 -4.49 6.00 -5.21
CA PRO A 245 -5.60 5.17 -5.67
C PRO A 245 -5.51 4.83 -7.16
N LEU A 246 -5.86 3.60 -7.52
CA LEU A 246 -5.92 3.13 -8.91
C LEU A 246 -7.39 3.04 -9.39
N PRO A 247 -7.70 3.22 -10.68
CA PRO A 247 -9.05 3.02 -11.18
C PRO A 247 -9.46 1.55 -11.14
N ILE A 248 -10.73 1.27 -10.84
CA ILE A 248 -11.26 -0.09 -10.96
C ILE A 248 -11.29 -0.52 -12.44
N ILE A 249 -10.83 -1.74 -12.71
CA ILE A 249 -10.92 -2.37 -14.03
C ILE A 249 -12.12 -3.33 -14.02
N TYR A 250 -13.21 -2.91 -14.66
CA TYR A 250 -14.47 -3.66 -14.69
C TYR A 250 -14.53 -4.72 -15.80
N ASP A 251 -15.44 -5.68 -15.61
CA ASP A 251 -15.88 -6.71 -16.58
C ASP A 251 -14.77 -7.57 -17.19
N GLN A 252 -13.69 -7.78 -16.43
CA GLN A 252 -12.62 -8.71 -16.74
C GLN A 252 -11.94 -9.19 -15.46
N TRP A 253 -11.16 -10.25 -15.59
CA TRP A 253 -10.33 -10.76 -14.50
C TRP A 253 -9.04 -9.95 -14.39
N VAL A 254 -8.77 -9.46 -13.19
CA VAL A 254 -7.63 -8.59 -12.86
C VAL A 254 -6.84 -9.23 -11.74
N GLU A 255 -5.52 -9.28 -11.88
CA GLU A 255 -4.65 -9.82 -10.83
C GLU A 255 -4.62 -8.86 -9.62
N ILE A 256 -4.83 -9.42 -8.44
CA ILE A 256 -4.37 -8.85 -7.17
C ILE A 256 -3.12 -9.62 -6.78
N ARG A 257 -2.04 -8.89 -6.49
CA ARG A 257 -0.79 -9.49 -6.01
C ARG A 257 -0.26 -8.70 -4.83
N VAL A 258 0.19 -9.41 -3.81
CA VAL A 258 0.86 -8.83 -2.65
C VAL A 258 2.22 -9.49 -2.50
N GLU A 259 3.28 -8.70 -2.52
CA GLU A 259 4.61 -9.14 -2.14
C GLU A 259 4.81 -8.79 -0.67
N ILE A 260 5.09 -9.80 0.15
CA ILE A 260 5.16 -9.71 1.60
C ILE A 260 6.57 -10.09 2.03
N ASP A 261 7.24 -9.22 2.77
CA ASP A 261 8.55 -9.47 3.34
C ASP A 261 8.46 -9.34 4.87
N LEU A 262 8.35 -10.48 5.56
CA LEU A 262 8.27 -10.52 7.02
C LEU A 262 9.64 -10.28 7.68
N VAL A 263 10.74 -10.43 6.92
CA VAL A 263 12.11 -10.22 7.42
C VAL A 263 12.40 -8.73 7.55
N ASN A 264 11.99 -7.95 6.56
CA ASN A 264 12.18 -6.50 6.52
C ASN A 264 10.94 -5.71 6.95
N ASP A 265 9.87 -6.40 7.36
CA ASP A 265 8.57 -5.81 7.72
C ASP A 265 7.99 -4.92 6.60
N MET A 266 7.95 -5.43 5.37
CA MET A 266 7.50 -4.69 4.20
C MET A 266 6.40 -5.40 3.42
N GLN A 267 5.61 -4.61 2.69
CA GLN A 267 4.61 -5.09 1.75
C GLN A 267 4.49 -4.20 0.52
N PHE A 268 4.08 -4.81 -0.59
CA PHE A 268 3.79 -4.15 -1.86
C PHE A 268 2.49 -4.73 -2.42
N PHE A 269 1.49 -3.87 -2.62
CA PHE A 269 0.20 -4.28 -3.16
C PHE A 269 0.08 -3.83 -4.61
N PHE A 270 -0.19 -4.78 -5.51
CA PHE A 270 -0.39 -4.55 -6.93
C PHE A 270 -1.83 -4.88 -7.34
N TYR A 271 -2.37 -4.09 -8.25
CA TYR A 271 -3.66 -4.33 -8.89
C TYR A 271 -3.51 -4.18 -10.40
N GLY A 272 -3.79 -5.25 -11.16
CA GLY A 272 -3.62 -5.26 -12.61
C GLY A 272 -2.17 -5.08 -13.08
N GLY A 273 -1.20 -5.36 -12.20
CA GLY A 273 0.24 -5.16 -12.45
C GLY A 273 0.77 -3.81 -11.98
N ASP A 274 -0.09 -2.81 -11.77
CA ASP A 274 0.30 -1.50 -11.26
C ASP A 274 0.45 -1.51 -9.73
N LEU A 275 1.47 -0.83 -9.21
CA LEU A 275 1.67 -0.66 -7.77
C LEU A 275 0.61 0.28 -7.21
N LEU A 276 -0.26 -0.23 -6.33
CA LEU A 276 -1.24 0.56 -5.60
C LEU A 276 -0.56 1.32 -4.45
N TYR A 277 0.14 0.58 -3.59
CA TYR A 277 0.88 1.14 -2.47
C TYR A 277 1.95 0.19 -1.95
N PHE A 278 2.85 0.73 -1.13
CA PHE A 278 3.77 -0.05 -0.31
C PHE A 278 3.84 0.52 1.12
N GLY A 279 4.29 -0.28 2.07
CA GLY A 279 4.41 0.16 3.46
C GLY A 279 4.93 -0.93 4.38
N SER A 280 4.91 -0.66 5.68
CA SER A 280 5.25 -1.68 6.68
C SER A 280 4.19 -2.78 6.72
N TRP A 281 4.58 -4.05 6.86
CA TRP A 281 3.61 -5.12 7.02
C TRP A 281 2.88 -5.02 8.37
N SER A 282 3.59 -4.81 9.47
CA SER A 282 3.03 -4.82 10.83
C SER A 282 2.45 -3.47 11.28
N GLU A 283 2.82 -2.35 10.65
CA GLU A 283 2.45 -1.00 11.09
C GLU A 283 1.47 -0.25 10.15
N ASN A 284 1.15 -0.80 8.97
CA ASN A 284 0.42 -0.04 7.93
C ASN A 284 -1.01 0.35 8.33
N VAL A 285 -1.90 -0.61 8.60
CA VAL A 285 -3.33 -0.31 8.83
C VAL A 285 -3.61 -0.07 10.30
N SER A 286 -3.40 -1.08 11.15
CA SER A 286 -3.74 -0.99 12.59
C SER A 286 -2.63 -0.40 13.46
N GLY A 287 -1.37 -0.55 13.06
CA GLY A 287 -0.21 -0.24 13.91
C GLY A 287 0.01 -1.29 15.01
N GLY A 288 1.25 -1.38 15.51
CA GLY A 288 1.63 -2.23 16.65
C GLY A 288 1.40 -3.73 16.47
N GLY A 289 1.39 -4.21 15.22
CA GLY A 289 1.26 -5.62 14.87
C GLY A 289 2.57 -6.39 15.03
N ILE A 290 2.62 -7.57 14.41
CA ILE A 290 3.83 -8.40 14.33
C ILE A 290 4.08 -8.87 12.89
N THR A 291 5.29 -9.34 12.59
CA THR A 291 5.67 -9.86 11.27
C THR A 291 5.23 -11.31 11.06
N SER A 292 3.91 -11.54 11.02
CA SER A 292 3.29 -12.82 10.69
C SER A 292 2.16 -12.66 9.68
N ILE A 293 1.74 -13.72 8.99
CA ILE A 293 0.52 -13.75 8.18
C ILE A 293 -0.50 -14.61 8.92
N GLY A 294 -1.57 -13.97 9.39
CA GLY A 294 -2.62 -14.59 10.21
C GLY A 294 -3.83 -15.01 9.39
N ALA A 295 -4.30 -14.17 8.46
CA ALA A 295 -5.47 -14.50 7.64
C ALA A 295 -5.56 -13.68 6.35
N LEU A 296 -6.22 -14.26 5.35
CA LEU A 296 -6.90 -13.57 4.26
C LEU A 296 -8.36 -13.39 4.66
N ASP A 297 -8.92 -12.21 4.38
CA ASP A 297 -10.32 -11.88 4.60
C ASP A 297 -10.89 -11.21 3.34
N LEU A 298 -11.96 -11.82 2.80
CA LEU A 298 -12.71 -11.32 1.66
C LEU A 298 -14.08 -10.84 2.12
N PHE A 299 -14.21 -9.52 2.28
CA PHE A 299 -15.38 -8.91 2.90
C PHE A 299 -16.24 -8.13 1.90
N ALA A 300 -17.49 -8.57 1.74
CA ALA A 300 -18.45 -7.96 0.82
C ALA A 300 -18.97 -6.61 1.32
N ASN A 301 -19.03 -6.37 2.64
CA ASN A 301 -19.58 -5.16 3.23
C ASN A 301 -20.94 -4.72 2.64
N ASN A 302 -21.85 -5.67 2.46
CA ASN A 302 -23.16 -5.46 1.84
C ASN A 302 -23.14 -4.97 0.38
N ALA A 303 -21.99 -4.98 -0.29
CA ALA A 303 -21.88 -4.69 -1.70
C ALA A 303 -22.54 -5.78 -2.57
N SER A 304 -22.81 -5.43 -3.82
CA SER A 304 -23.14 -6.41 -4.84
C SER A 304 -21.94 -7.33 -5.14
N ALA A 305 -22.21 -8.46 -5.78
CA ALA A 305 -21.23 -9.52 -5.98
C ALA A 305 -19.94 -9.06 -6.70
N VAL A 306 -18.81 -9.51 -6.16
CA VAL A 306 -17.51 -9.64 -6.84
C VAL A 306 -17.05 -11.09 -6.74
N TYR A 307 -16.09 -11.47 -7.59
CA TYR A 307 -15.61 -12.84 -7.66
C TYR A 307 -14.10 -12.90 -7.48
N TYR A 308 -13.62 -13.93 -6.79
CA TYR A 308 -12.19 -14.24 -6.67
C TYR A 308 -11.92 -15.66 -7.13
N ASP A 309 -10.80 -15.89 -7.81
CA ASP A 309 -10.39 -17.18 -8.32
C ASP A 309 -8.86 -17.33 -8.32
N ASP A 310 -8.39 -18.57 -8.44
CA ASP A 310 -6.96 -18.93 -8.50
C ASP A 310 -6.12 -18.28 -7.39
N LEU A 311 -6.63 -18.32 -6.15
CA LEU A 311 -5.94 -17.71 -5.01
C LEU A 311 -4.73 -18.56 -4.59
N SER A 312 -3.63 -17.90 -4.27
CA SER A 312 -2.44 -18.55 -3.76
C SER A 312 -1.65 -17.66 -2.80
N LEU A 313 -0.96 -18.30 -1.87
CA LEU A 313 0.04 -17.69 -1.00
C LEU A 313 1.27 -18.60 -1.02
N GLN A 314 2.29 -18.20 -1.76
CA GLN A 314 3.48 -19.01 -2.03
C GLN A 314 4.73 -18.39 -1.38
N PRO A 315 5.65 -19.20 -0.85
CA PRO A 315 6.94 -18.68 -0.43
C PRO A 315 7.70 -18.17 -1.66
N SER A 316 8.34 -17.02 -1.50
CA SER A 316 9.14 -16.35 -2.52
C SER A 316 10.59 -16.25 -2.08
N SER A 317 11.51 -16.01 -3.03
CA SER A 317 12.94 -15.82 -2.75
C SER A 317 13.28 -14.43 -2.20
N GLY A 318 12.27 -13.63 -1.83
CA GLY A 318 12.41 -12.27 -1.33
C GLY A 318 12.35 -11.25 -2.46
N PHE A 319 11.33 -10.40 -2.40
CA PHE A 319 11.14 -9.32 -3.36
C PHE A 319 12.29 -8.32 -3.20
N CYS A 320 13.02 -8.05 -4.29
CA CYS A 320 14.25 -7.25 -4.25
C CYS A 320 15.38 -7.81 -3.35
N ALA A 321 15.34 -9.09 -2.96
CA ALA A 321 16.36 -9.68 -2.08
C ALA A 321 17.54 -10.32 -2.83
N SER A 322 17.39 -10.58 -4.14
CA SER A 322 18.45 -11.16 -4.97
C SER A 322 18.44 -10.51 -6.35
N PRO A 323 19.37 -9.59 -6.64
CA PRO A 323 19.52 -9.01 -7.97
C PRO A 323 19.61 -10.10 -9.05
N ALA A 324 18.82 -9.95 -10.10
CA ALA A 324 18.80 -10.85 -11.25
C ALA A 324 18.63 -10.04 -12.53
N ASP A 325 19.55 -10.27 -13.47
CA ASP A 325 19.57 -9.65 -14.79
C ASP A 325 18.28 -9.96 -15.55
N ILE A 326 17.62 -8.91 -16.06
CA ILE A 326 16.46 -8.97 -16.94
C ILE A 326 16.99 -8.76 -18.37
N PRO A 327 17.10 -9.80 -19.21
CA PRO A 327 17.86 -9.72 -20.46
C PRO A 327 17.37 -8.69 -21.49
N TRP A 328 16.13 -8.21 -21.35
CA TRP A 328 15.50 -7.23 -22.23
C TRP A 328 15.50 -5.81 -21.64
N LEU A 329 16.09 -5.60 -20.47
CA LEU A 329 16.14 -4.32 -19.76
C LEU A 329 17.60 -3.88 -19.57
N SER A 330 17.84 -2.57 -19.58
CA SER A 330 19.14 -2.00 -19.19
C SER A 330 18.98 -0.56 -18.68
N LEU A 331 19.91 -0.12 -17.84
CA LEU A 331 19.88 1.18 -17.16
C LEU A 331 21.10 2.04 -17.56
N SER A 332 20.91 3.36 -17.69
CA SER A 332 22.02 4.30 -17.89
C SER A 332 22.96 4.35 -16.69
N ASP A 333 22.38 4.29 -15.50
CA ASP A 333 23.06 4.38 -14.21
C ASP A 333 22.38 3.45 -13.20
N THR A 334 23.15 2.85 -12.31
CA THR A 334 22.67 1.92 -11.28
C THR A 334 22.84 2.47 -9.86
N SER A 335 23.37 3.68 -9.70
CA SER A 335 23.51 4.35 -8.41
C SER A 335 23.81 5.83 -8.60
N GLY A 336 23.43 6.66 -7.63
CA GLY A 336 23.73 8.08 -7.65
C GLY A 336 23.43 8.78 -6.32
N THR A 337 23.62 10.10 -6.34
CA THR A 337 23.38 10.98 -5.19
C THR A 337 22.59 12.20 -5.65
N VAL A 338 21.47 12.48 -4.99
CA VAL A 338 20.60 13.64 -5.26
C VAL A 338 20.61 14.58 -4.06
N ALA A 339 21.16 15.78 -4.22
CA ALA A 339 21.10 16.82 -3.20
C ALA A 339 19.65 17.23 -2.88
N GLY A 340 19.41 17.78 -1.69
CA GLY A 340 18.08 18.26 -1.31
C GLY A 340 17.48 19.25 -2.30
N GLY A 341 16.22 19.06 -2.67
CA GLY A 341 15.50 19.80 -3.72
C GLY A 341 15.95 19.47 -5.16
N GLY A 342 16.85 18.51 -5.34
CA GLY A 342 17.38 18.09 -6.64
C GLY A 342 16.61 16.94 -7.27
N SER A 343 17.05 16.55 -8.47
CA SER A 343 16.62 15.33 -9.16
C SER A 343 17.75 14.77 -10.02
N ASP A 344 17.66 13.47 -10.32
CA ASP A 344 18.50 12.75 -11.27
C ASP A 344 17.60 11.92 -12.21
N THR A 345 18.06 11.62 -13.42
CA THR A 345 17.28 10.89 -14.42
C THR A 345 18.04 9.65 -14.87
N VAL A 346 17.43 8.49 -14.64
CA VAL A 346 17.91 7.19 -15.14
C VAL A 346 17.13 6.84 -16.40
N THR A 347 17.83 6.66 -17.52
CA THR A 347 17.21 6.17 -18.74
C THR A 347 17.13 4.64 -18.67
N VAL A 348 15.92 4.11 -18.76
CA VAL A 348 15.60 2.68 -18.79
C VAL A 348 15.36 2.27 -20.24
N THR A 349 16.22 1.42 -20.79
CA THR A 349 16.11 0.90 -22.15
C THR A 349 15.47 -0.47 -22.15
N MET A 350 14.36 -0.61 -22.88
CA MET A 350 13.69 -1.89 -23.13
C MET A 350 14.00 -2.37 -24.56
N ASP A 351 14.52 -3.58 -24.69
CA ASP A 351 14.97 -4.18 -25.96
C ASP A 351 14.13 -5.41 -26.34
N ALA A 352 13.33 -5.27 -27.40
CA ALA A 352 12.51 -6.34 -27.96
C ALA A 352 13.24 -7.21 -29.01
N THR A 353 14.57 -7.07 -29.16
CA THR A 353 15.37 -7.84 -30.11
C THR A 353 15.28 -9.33 -29.86
N GLY A 354 14.78 -10.09 -30.84
CA GLY A 354 14.63 -11.53 -30.76
C GLY A 354 13.49 -12.01 -29.85
N LEU A 355 12.69 -11.10 -29.29
CA LEU A 355 11.53 -11.45 -28.48
C LEU A 355 10.30 -11.74 -29.35
N SER A 356 9.52 -12.73 -28.92
CA SER A 356 8.21 -12.99 -29.54
C SER A 356 7.19 -11.96 -29.09
N SER A 357 6.15 -11.72 -29.89
CA SER A 357 5.04 -10.86 -29.45
C SER A 357 4.39 -11.41 -28.18
N GLY A 358 4.15 -10.54 -27.21
CA GLY A 358 3.68 -10.90 -25.87
C GLY A 358 4.00 -9.82 -24.84
N SER A 359 3.51 -9.98 -23.60
CA SER A 359 3.90 -9.15 -22.46
C SER A 359 5.13 -9.75 -21.75
N TYR A 360 6.04 -8.89 -21.35
CA TYR A 360 7.25 -9.19 -20.59
C TYR A 360 7.25 -8.29 -19.37
N SER A 361 7.44 -8.87 -18.19
CA SER A 361 7.42 -8.15 -16.92
C SER A 361 8.67 -8.43 -16.10
N GLY A 362 9.05 -7.44 -15.30
CA GLY A 362 10.15 -7.50 -14.35
C GLY A 362 10.06 -6.33 -13.37
N PHE A 363 11.07 -6.20 -12.50
CA PHE A 363 11.12 -5.10 -11.54
C PHE A 363 12.48 -4.44 -11.53
N LEU A 364 12.49 -3.14 -11.28
CA LEU A 364 13.64 -2.42 -10.78
C LEU A 364 13.48 -2.21 -9.28
N CYS A 365 14.52 -2.49 -8.51
CA CYS A 365 14.54 -2.31 -7.07
C CYS A 365 15.41 -1.10 -6.76
N LEU A 366 14.79 -0.05 -6.24
CA LEU A 366 15.43 1.20 -5.84
C LEU A 366 15.69 1.16 -4.34
N GLU A 367 16.93 0.92 -3.95
CA GLU A 367 17.37 1.12 -2.56
C GLU A 367 17.72 2.59 -2.33
N THR A 368 17.28 3.16 -1.21
CA THR A 368 17.62 4.52 -0.83
C THR A 368 17.94 4.67 0.66
N ASN A 369 18.56 5.79 1.03
CA ASN A 369 18.71 6.20 2.42
C ASN A 369 17.53 7.05 2.96
N ASP A 370 16.41 7.15 2.22
CA ASP A 370 15.15 7.70 2.74
C ASP A 370 14.58 6.78 3.83
N PRO A 371 14.45 7.24 5.09
CA PRO A 371 13.90 6.43 6.17
C PRO A 371 12.47 5.92 5.95
N ALA A 372 11.67 6.61 5.12
CA ALA A 372 10.30 6.22 4.79
C ALA A 372 10.21 5.31 3.56
N ALA A 373 11.23 5.34 2.69
CA ALA A 373 11.28 4.59 1.45
C ALA A 373 12.66 3.93 1.21
N PRO A 374 13.13 3.06 2.13
CA PRO A 374 14.46 2.46 2.04
C PRO A 374 14.61 1.50 0.86
N LEU A 375 13.50 0.95 0.36
CA LEU A 375 13.44 0.05 -0.77
C LEU A 375 12.12 0.24 -1.53
N VAL A 376 12.20 0.61 -2.80
CA VAL A 376 11.03 0.83 -3.67
C VAL A 376 11.15 -0.02 -4.93
N PRO A 377 10.27 -1.02 -5.11
CA PRO A 377 10.15 -1.79 -6.32
C PRO A 377 9.31 -1.03 -7.33
N ILE A 378 9.83 -0.96 -8.55
CA ILE A 378 9.23 -0.26 -9.69
C ILE A 378 8.94 -1.34 -10.73
N PRO A 379 7.67 -1.73 -10.92
CA PRO A 379 7.28 -2.66 -11.97
C PRO A 379 7.69 -2.13 -13.34
N VAL A 380 8.17 -3.03 -14.18
CA VAL A 380 8.49 -2.75 -15.57
C VAL A 380 7.70 -3.71 -16.46
N GLU A 381 6.89 -3.17 -17.37
CA GLU A 381 6.15 -3.94 -18.37
C GLU A 381 6.53 -3.53 -19.79
N MET A 382 6.88 -4.51 -20.62
CA MET A 382 7.06 -4.33 -22.05
C MET A 382 6.07 -5.20 -22.82
N LEU A 383 5.23 -4.55 -23.64
CA LEU A 383 4.40 -5.24 -24.63
C LEU A 383 5.14 -5.29 -25.98
N VAL A 384 5.54 -6.48 -26.41
CA VAL A 384 6.13 -6.67 -27.75
C VAL A 384 5.01 -6.82 -28.77
N GLY A 385 4.83 -5.81 -29.62
CA GLY A 385 3.76 -5.77 -30.61
C GLY A 385 3.67 -4.45 -31.36
N TYR A 386 2.75 -4.38 -32.32
CA TYR A 386 2.45 -3.13 -33.02
C TYR A 386 1.26 -2.45 -32.36
N LEU A 387 1.32 -1.12 -32.21
CA LEU A 387 0.12 -0.33 -31.92
C LEU A 387 -0.87 -0.53 -33.06
N ASN A 388 -2.03 -1.12 -32.77
CA ASN A 388 -3.14 -1.19 -33.72
C ASN A 388 -3.74 0.21 -33.89
N TYR A 389 -3.16 1.04 -34.75
CA TYR A 389 -3.86 2.21 -35.25
C TYR A 389 -5.01 1.71 -36.13
N LEU A 390 -6.25 1.80 -35.65
CA LEU A 390 -7.42 1.66 -36.51
C LEU A 390 -7.27 2.67 -37.67
N PRO A 391 -7.29 2.25 -38.94
CA PRO A 391 -7.21 3.20 -40.03
C PRO A 391 -8.43 4.12 -39.98
N ILE A 392 -8.19 5.43 -39.88
CA ILE A 392 -9.23 6.44 -40.10
C ILE A 392 -9.72 6.28 -41.54
N VAL A 393 -10.89 5.68 -41.72
CA VAL A 393 -11.60 5.69 -43.00
C VAL A 393 -12.27 7.06 -43.14
N ILE A 394 -11.56 8.02 -43.73
CA ILE A 394 -12.20 9.25 -44.22
C ILE A 394 -13.00 8.84 -45.47
N LYS A 395 -14.32 8.72 -45.34
CA LYS A 395 -15.21 8.69 -46.51
C LYS A 395 -15.15 10.06 -47.18
N GLY A 396 -14.58 10.09 -48.38
CA GLY A 396 -14.65 11.23 -49.31
C GLY A 396 -16.01 11.38 -49.97
#